data_AF-A0A954U2J5-F1
#
_entry.id   AF-A0A954U2J5-F1
#
_cell.length_a   1.000
_cell.length_b   1.000
_cell.length_c   1.000
_cell.angle_alpha   90.00
_cell.angle_beta   90.00
_cell.angle_gamma   90.00
#
_symmetry.space_group_name_H-M   'P 1'
#
loop_
_entity.id
_entity.type
_entity.pdbx_description
1 polymer ?
#
loop_
_entity_poly.entity_id
_entity_poly.type
_entity_poly.pdbx_seq_one_letter_code
_entity_poly.pdbx_strand_id
1 'polypeptide(L)'
;RRSTIVGIGTIGYFYILTLYMGLGAMTSGALDVTDTNMAAPLLAKSISQLLFAVISGIAFTTVLGTVSGLILASSGAVTRDFLVHFCGIDLSDSQQVRVAKITSVGVGAVAIVLGIVFRDMNVTYLVGWAFSVAASANLPALIMLLFWKRTTAQGVIASVVVGMVTSLAWILLSADSYTNIYGLPAEQAIAPFSQPGIVTIPLSFIVGVIVSWLTSGSTKPSPQ
;
A
#
# COMPACT_ATOMS: atom_id res chain seq x y z
N ARG A 1 23.45 5.21 4.25
CA ARG A 1 24.31 4.55 3.24
C ARG A 1 24.43 3.04 3.49
N ARG A 2 25.02 2.55 4.59
CA ARG A 2 25.09 1.10 4.87
C ARG A 2 23.72 0.42 4.99
N SER A 3 22.78 1.00 5.74
CA SER A 3 21.40 0.48 5.86
C SER A 3 20.67 0.41 4.51
N THR A 4 20.83 1.42 3.66
CA THR A 4 20.26 1.45 2.30
C THR A 4 20.80 0.33 1.42
N ILE A 5 22.13 0.10 1.43
CA ILE A 5 22.77 -0.96 0.65
C ILE A 5 22.32 -2.34 1.12
N VAL A 6 22.30 -2.56 2.44
CA VAL A 6 21.82 -3.82 3.02
C VAL A 6 20.36 -4.06 2.64
N GLY A 7 19.50 -3.05 2.78
CA GLY A 7 18.09 -3.16 2.41
C GLY A 7 17.88 -3.51 0.94
N ILE A 8 18.52 -2.78 0.02
CA ILE A 8 18.42 -3.06 -1.42
C ILE A 8 18.97 -4.46 -1.74
N GLY A 9 20.11 -4.83 -1.15
CA GLY A 9 20.72 -6.14 -1.35
C GLY A 9 19.83 -7.29 -0.88
N THR A 10 19.22 -7.17 0.31
CA THR A 10 18.30 -8.17 0.85
C THR A 10 17.04 -8.29 -0.01
N ILE A 11 16.46 -7.18 -0.47
CA ILE A 11 15.29 -7.19 -1.36
C ILE A 11 15.62 -7.87 -2.69
N GLY A 12 16.74 -7.50 -3.31
CA GLY A 12 17.17 -8.12 -4.56
C GLY A 12 17.41 -9.62 -4.42
N TYR A 13 18.08 -10.03 -3.34
CA TYR A 13 18.29 -11.44 -3.02
C TYR A 13 16.97 -12.20 -2.83
N PHE A 14 16.02 -11.62 -2.10
CA PHE A 14 14.69 -12.21 -1.90
C PHE A 14 13.92 -12.42 -3.22
N TYR A 15 13.96 -11.45 -4.15
CA TYR A 15 13.30 -11.61 -5.45
C TYR A 15 13.94 -12.69 -6.30
N ILE A 16 15.26 -12.83 -6.26
CA ILE A 16 15.96 -13.95 -6.93
C ILE A 16 15.47 -15.29 -6.36
N LEU A 17 15.42 -15.44 -5.04
CA LEU A 17 14.93 -16.66 -4.39
C LEU A 17 13.47 -16.98 -4.76
N THR A 18 12.62 -15.95 -4.84
CA THR A 18 11.21 -16.11 -5.21
C THR A 18 11.07 -16.68 -6.62
N LEU A 19 11.92 -16.24 -7.55
CA LEU A 19 11.96 -16.77 -8.91
C LEU A 19 12.34 -18.26 -8.92
N TYR A 20 13.36 -18.66 -8.16
CA TYR A 20 13.75 -20.06 -8.01
C TYR A 20 12.64 -20.92 -7.39
N MET A 21 11.95 -20.41 -6.37
CA MET A 21 10.81 -21.13 -5.75
C MET A 21 9.65 -21.29 -6.75
N GLY A 22 9.33 -20.26 -7.53
CA GLY A 22 8.28 -20.34 -8.55
C GLY A 22 8.61 -21.37 -9.64
N LEU A 23 9.85 -21.37 -10.13
CA LEU A 23 10.31 -22.36 -11.11
C LEU A 23 10.31 -23.78 -10.52
N GLY A 24 10.76 -23.94 -9.27
CA GLY A 24 10.76 -25.24 -8.57
C GLY A 24 9.35 -25.78 -8.34
N ALA A 25 8.39 -24.93 -8.00
CA ALA A 25 6.98 -25.31 -7.89
C ALA A 25 6.41 -25.76 -9.25
N MET A 26 6.77 -25.05 -10.32
CA MET A 26 6.34 -25.39 -11.68
C MET A 26 6.88 -26.74 -12.15
N THR A 27 8.18 -27.01 -11.96
CA THR A 27 8.81 -28.25 -12.44
C THR A 27 8.47 -29.47 -11.60
N SER A 28 8.18 -29.29 -10.30
CA SER A 28 7.77 -30.37 -9.41
C SER A 28 6.31 -30.81 -9.56
N GLY A 29 5.50 -30.06 -10.31
CA GLY A 29 4.05 -30.29 -10.40
C GLY A 29 3.31 -30.00 -9.09
N ALA A 30 3.96 -29.34 -8.12
CA ALA A 30 3.38 -29.00 -6.82
C ALA A 30 2.53 -27.72 -6.85
N LEU A 31 2.44 -27.05 -8.01
CA LEU A 31 1.57 -25.90 -8.17
C LEU A 31 0.11 -26.33 -8.20
N ASP A 32 -0.67 -25.73 -7.30
CA ASP A 32 -2.10 -25.64 -7.50
C ASP A 32 -2.36 -24.52 -8.52
N VAL A 33 -2.82 -24.90 -9.72
CA VAL A 33 -3.17 -23.94 -10.78
C VAL A 33 -4.36 -23.05 -10.40
N THR A 34 -5.11 -23.43 -9.36
CA THR A 34 -6.23 -22.65 -8.83
C THR A 34 -5.83 -21.69 -7.70
N ASP A 35 -4.69 -21.91 -7.03
CA ASP A 35 -4.20 -21.03 -5.95
C ASP A 35 -2.70 -20.73 -6.06
N THR A 36 -2.41 -19.67 -6.81
CA THR A 36 -1.06 -19.12 -7.00
C THR A 36 -0.43 -18.51 -5.73
N ASN A 37 -1.19 -18.27 -4.66
CA ASN A 37 -0.66 -17.69 -3.41
C ASN A 37 0.01 -18.76 -2.52
N MET A 38 -0.25 -20.04 -2.78
CA MET A 38 0.26 -21.16 -1.97
C MET A 38 1.48 -21.87 -2.56
N ALA A 39 2.11 -21.31 -3.59
CA ALA A 39 3.22 -21.97 -4.31
C ALA A 39 4.38 -22.41 -3.40
N ALA A 40 4.83 -21.56 -2.47
CA ALA A 40 5.95 -21.88 -1.59
C ALA A 40 5.61 -22.95 -0.52
N PRO A 41 4.49 -22.86 0.21
CA PRO A 41 4.06 -23.94 1.10
C PRO A 41 3.82 -25.27 0.36
N LEU A 42 3.17 -25.26 -0.81
CA LEU A 42 2.91 -26.50 -1.56
C LEU A 42 4.19 -27.17 -2.06
N LEU A 43 5.18 -26.37 -2.50
CA LEU A 43 6.52 -26.88 -2.82
C LEU A 43 7.22 -27.48 -1.59
N ALA A 44 7.05 -26.88 -0.40
CA ALA A 44 7.58 -27.47 0.83
C ALA A 44 6.91 -28.82 1.16
N LYS A 45 5.59 -28.91 0.93
CA LYS A 45 4.79 -30.11 1.15
C LYS A 45 5.18 -31.26 0.23
N SER A 46 5.59 -30.98 -1.01
CA SER A 46 6.07 -32.03 -1.93
C SER A 46 7.38 -32.68 -1.47
N ILE A 47 8.15 -32.02 -0.60
CA ILE A 47 9.37 -32.56 0.00
C ILE A 47 9.05 -33.27 1.33
N SER A 48 8.35 -32.62 2.25
CA SER A 48 8.00 -33.19 3.55
C SER A 48 6.87 -32.42 4.25
N GLN A 49 6.00 -33.14 4.96
CA GLN A 49 4.94 -32.55 5.79
C GLN A 49 5.49 -31.73 6.97
N LEU A 50 6.67 -32.09 7.50
CA LEU A 50 7.34 -31.30 8.53
C LEU A 50 7.80 -29.96 7.96
N LEU A 51 8.38 -29.97 6.75
CA LEU A 51 8.86 -28.76 6.10
C LEU A 51 7.71 -27.80 5.77
N PHE A 52 6.58 -28.33 5.31
CA PHE A 52 5.33 -27.57 5.13
C PHE A 52 4.87 -26.89 6.43
N ALA A 53 4.82 -27.63 7.54
CA ALA A 53 4.40 -27.08 8.83
C ALA A 53 5.33 -25.98 9.33
N VAL A 54 6.65 -26.18 9.21
CA VAL A 54 7.67 -25.20 9.60
C VAL A 54 7.57 -23.92 8.76
N ILE A 55 7.52 -24.04 7.43
CA ILE A 55 7.45 -22.88 6.54
C ILE A 55 6.14 -22.12 6.73
N SER A 56 5.01 -22.83 6.86
CA SER A 56 3.71 -22.20 7.12
C SER A 56 3.68 -21.48 8.47
N GLY A 57 4.27 -22.08 9.51
CA GLY A 57 4.37 -21.46 10.84
C GLY A 57 5.25 -20.21 10.85
N ILE A 58 6.39 -20.23 10.14
CA ILE A 58 7.26 -19.07 9.96
C ILE A 58 6.51 -17.97 9.21
N ALA A 59 5.90 -18.30 8.07
CA ALA A 59 5.13 -17.34 7.26
C ALA A 59 4.02 -16.67 8.09
N PHE A 60 3.25 -17.47 8.84
CA PHE A 60 2.21 -16.96 9.72
C PHE A 60 2.76 -16.01 10.80
N THR A 61 3.85 -16.41 11.47
CA THR A 61 4.48 -15.61 12.52
C THR A 61 5.02 -14.29 11.97
N THR A 62 5.65 -14.32 10.79
CA THR A 62 6.17 -13.13 10.13
C THR A 62 5.05 -12.17 9.73
N VAL A 63 3.97 -12.66 9.13
CA VAL A 63 2.81 -11.84 8.76
C VAL A 63 2.16 -11.21 10.00
N LEU A 64 1.97 -11.98 11.07
CA LEU A 64 1.41 -11.46 12.32
C LEU A 64 2.28 -10.34 12.92
N GLY A 65 3.61 -10.52 12.87
CA GLY A 65 4.57 -9.51 13.32
C GLY A 65 4.49 -8.21 12.51
N THR A 66 4.45 -8.29 11.18
CA THR A 66 4.39 -7.10 10.31
C THR A 66 3.03 -6.39 10.40
N VAL A 67 1.93 -7.14 10.41
CA VAL A 67 0.58 -6.60 10.54
C VAL A 67 0.41 -5.83 11.85
N SER A 68 0.90 -6.37 12.97
CA SER A 68 0.87 -5.68 14.27
C SER A 68 1.61 -4.33 14.22
N GLY A 69 2.80 -4.31 13.61
CA GLY A 69 3.56 -3.07 13.42
C GLY A 69 2.83 -2.03 12.57
N LEU A 70 2.21 -2.45 11.47
CA LEU A 70 1.43 -1.58 10.59
C LEU A 70 0.17 -1.03 11.26
N ILE A 71 -0.55 -1.86 12.04
CA ILE A 71 -1.73 -1.43 12.80
C ILE A 71 -1.33 -0.38 13.84
N LEU A 72 -0.23 -0.62 14.58
CA LEU A 72 0.23 0.33 15.59
C LEU A 72 0.66 1.67 14.96
N ALA A 73 1.39 1.62 13.85
CA ALA A 73 1.79 2.81 13.10
C ALA A 73 0.57 3.59 12.59
N SER A 74 -0.40 2.91 11.99
CA SER A 74 -1.63 3.51 11.47
C SER A 74 -2.46 4.15 12.59
N SER A 75 -2.55 3.48 13.74
CA SER A 75 -3.32 3.97 14.89
C SER A 75 -2.65 5.15 15.57
N GLY A 76 -1.32 5.18 15.58
CA GLY A 76 -0.52 6.33 15.99
C GLY A 76 -0.76 7.54 15.08
N ALA A 77 -0.74 7.33 13.76
CA ALA A 77 -1.03 8.38 12.78
C ALA A 77 -2.44 8.94 12.95
N VAL A 78 -3.47 8.09 13.08
CA VAL A 78 -4.84 8.56 13.32
C VAL A 78 -4.96 9.32 14.64
N THR A 79 -4.33 8.83 15.72
CA THR A 79 -4.44 9.51 17.02
C THR A 79 -3.70 10.86 17.02
N ARG A 80 -2.47 10.91 16.50
CA ARG A 80 -1.64 12.12 16.56
C ARG A 80 -1.96 13.09 15.43
N ASP A 81 -2.03 12.61 14.20
CA ASP A 81 -2.14 13.46 13.02
C ASP A 81 -3.60 13.87 12.80
N PHE A 82 -4.54 12.94 12.97
CA PHE A 82 -5.96 13.25 12.76
C PHE A 82 -6.63 13.84 14.02
N LEU A 83 -6.57 13.18 15.17
CA LEU A 83 -7.30 13.66 16.36
C LEU A 83 -6.63 14.86 17.03
N VAL A 84 -5.31 14.79 17.31
CA VAL A 84 -4.62 15.88 18.00
C VAL A 84 -4.32 17.05 17.06
N HIS A 85 -3.68 16.80 15.91
CA HIS A 85 -3.22 17.88 15.05
C HIS A 85 -4.32 18.45 14.14
N PHE A 86 -5.13 17.60 13.49
CA PHE A 86 -6.17 18.06 12.57
C PHE A 86 -7.48 18.45 13.27
N CYS A 87 -7.98 17.66 14.22
CA CYS A 87 -9.19 17.99 14.98
C CYS A 87 -8.92 18.91 16.20
N GLY A 88 -7.66 19.10 16.60
CA GLY A 88 -7.30 19.98 17.72
C GLY A 88 -7.71 19.44 19.10
N ILE A 89 -7.86 18.12 19.25
CA ILE A 89 -8.25 17.51 20.52
C ILE A 89 -7.03 17.42 21.43
N ASP A 90 -7.08 18.13 22.56
CA ASP A 90 -6.01 18.10 23.55
C ASP A 90 -6.11 16.81 24.38
N LEU A 91 -5.19 15.89 24.15
CA LEU A 91 -5.13 14.57 24.81
C LEU A 91 -3.83 14.46 25.59
N SER A 92 -3.93 14.15 26.89
CA SER A 92 -2.75 13.77 27.68
C SER A 92 -2.10 12.49 27.14
N ASP A 93 -0.81 12.27 27.43
CA ASP A 93 -0.07 11.09 26.96
C ASP A 93 -0.78 9.77 27.30
N SER A 94 -1.35 9.67 28.50
CA SER A 94 -2.10 8.49 28.93
C SER A 94 -3.38 8.26 28.11
N GLN A 95 -4.06 9.35 27.73
CA GLN A 95 -5.26 9.30 26.89
C GLN A 95 -4.89 8.99 25.45
N GLN A 96 -3.80 9.56 24.92
CA GLN A 96 -3.31 9.22 23.58
C GLN A 96 -3.01 7.73 23.44
N VAL A 97 -2.36 7.12 24.45
CA VAL A 97 -2.11 5.67 24.44
C VAL A 97 -3.42 4.86 24.47
N ARG A 98 -4.41 5.30 25.25
CA ARG A 98 -5.72 4.63 25.32
C ARG A 98 -6.47 4.73 24.00
N VAL A 99 -6.51 5.92 23.41
CA VAL A 99 -7.15 6.17 22.11
C VAL A 99 -6.45 5.38 21.03
N ALA A 100 -5.11 5.39 20.97
CA ALA A 100 -4.35 4.62 20.00
C ALA A 100 -4.64 3.12 20.12
N LYS A 101 -4.80 2.56 21.32
CA LYS A 101 -5.20 1.15 21.51
C LYS A 101 -6.59 0.86 20.96
N ILE A 102 -7.57 1.75 21.20
CA ILE A 102 -8.94 1.60 20.67
C ILE A 102 -8.92 1.71 19.14
N THR A 103 -8.20 2.69 18.61
CA THR A 103 -8.01 2.87 17.17
C THR A 103 -7.35 1.64 16.54
N SER A 104 -6.38 1.00 17.19
CA SER A 104 -5.77 -0.26 16.71
C SER A 104 -6.78 -1.37 16.52
N VAL A 105 -7.77 -1.49 17.42
CA VAL A 105 -8.86 -2.46 17.26
C VAL A 105 -9.72 -2.10 16.06
N GLY A 106 -10.05 -0.82 15.88
CA GLY A 106 -10.82 -0.34 14.72
C GLY A 106 -10.11 -0.57 13.39
N VAL A 107 -8.83 -0.18 13.28
CA VAL A 107 -7.99 -0.39 12.11
C VAL A 107 -7.84 -1.88 11.80
N GLY A 108 -7.63 -2.71 12.84
CA GLY A 108 -7.55 -4.15 12.70
C GLY A 108 -8.86 -4.77 12.19
N ALA A 109 -10.01 -4.34 12.72
CA ALA A 109 -11.31 -4.80 12.26
C ALA A 109 -11.56 -4.45 10.79
N VAL A 110 -11.24 -3.22 10.37
CA VAL A 110 -11.34 -2.81 8.96
C VAL A 110 -10.41 -3.65 8.08
N ALA A 111 -9.16 -3.87 8.52
CA ALA A 111 -8.21 -4.69 7.77
C ALA A 111 -8.69 -6.14 7.60
N ILE A 112 -9.31 -6.73 8.62
CA ILE A 112 -9.89 -8.09 8.55
C ILE A 112 -11.06 -8.12 7.55
N VAL A 113 -11.98 -7.15 7.63
CA VAL A 113 -13.13 -7.07 6.71
C VAL A 113 -12.66 -6.94 5.26
N LEU A 114 -11.72 -6.03 4.99
CA LEU A 114 -11.15 -5.88 3.65
C LEU A 114 -10.43 -7.16 3.21
N GLY A 115 -9.66 -7.80 4.10
CA GLY A 115 -9.00 -9.08 3.79
C GLY A 115 -9.97 -10.19 3.40
N ILE A 116 -11.16 -10.24 4.03
CA ILE A 116 -12.21 -11.20 3.67
C ILE A 116 -12.81 -10.88 2.31
N VAL A 117 -13.09 -9.60 2.04
CA VAL A 117 -13.65 -9.13 0.75
C VAL A 117 -12.71 -9.44 -0.42
N PHE A 118 -11.40 -9.33 -0.21
CA PHE A 118 -10.38 -9.50 -1.25
C PHE A 118 -9.66 -10.86 -1.22
N ARG A 119 -10.17 -11.85 -0.48
CA ARG A 119 -9.47 -13.13 -0.22
C ARG A 119 -9.16 -13.95 -1.47
N ASP A 120 -10.00 -13.84 -2.50
CA ASP A 120 -9.92 -14.63 -3.73
C ASP A 120 -8.98 -13.98 -4.76
N MET A 121 -8.43 -12.79 -4.47
CA MET A 121 -7.46 -12.10 -5.32
C MET A 121 -6.03 -12.57 -5.04
N ASN A 122 -5.18 -12.58 -6.07
CA ASN A 122 -3.76 -12.80 -5.89
C ASN A 122 -3.13 -11.65 -5.07
N VAL A 123 -2.36 -12.00 -4.04
CA VAL A 123 -1.76 -11.04 -3.11
C VAL A 123 -0.81 -10.07 -3.83
N THR A 124 -0.16 -10.51 -4.91
CA THR A 124 0.71 -9.66 -5.74
C THR A 124 -0.05 -8.48 -6.35
N TYR A 125 -1.30 -8.69 -6.78
CA TYR A 125 -2.13 -7.60 -7.30
C TYR A 125 -2.55 -6.63 -6.19
N LEU A 126 -2.97 -7.15 -5.03
CA LEU A 126 -3.35 -6.31 -3.88
C LEU A 126 -2.19 -5.44 -3.40
N VAL A 127 -0.99 -6.00 -3.33
CA VAL A 127 0.25 -5.27 -3.01
C VAL A 127 0.57 -4.25 -4.10
N GLY A 128 0.42 -4.61 -5.37
CA GLY A 128 0.61 -3.69 -6.50
C GLY A 128 -0.36 -2.49 -6.48
N TRP A 129 -1.62 -2.72 -6.10
CA TRP A 129 -2.62 -1.67 -5.90
C TRP A 129 -2.23 -0.74 -4.75
N ALA A 130 -1.88 -1.30 -3.59
CA ALA A 130 -1.45 -0.51 -2.43
C ALA A 130 -0.23 0.37 -2.74
N PHE A 131 0.79 -0.19 -3.41
CA PHE A 131 1.95 0.59 -3.84
C PHE A 131 1.60 1.65 -4.88
N SER A 132 0.68 1.36 -5.80
CA SER A 132 0.28 2.35 -6.81
C SER A 132 -0.45 3.53 -6.19
N VAL A 133 -1.33 3.29 -5.20
CA VAL A 133 -2.01 4.37 -4.44
C VAL A 133 -0.99 5.17 -3.65
N ALA A 134 -0.10 4.51 -2.91
CA ALA A 134 0.93 5.16 -2.11
C ALA A 134 1.89 6.00 -2.98
N ALA A 135 2.31 5.47 -4.13
CA ALA A 135 3.16 6.20 -5.07
C ALA A 135 2.43 7.42 -5.65
N SER A 136 1.16 7.27 -6.05
CA SER A 136 0.36 8.37 -6.63
C SER A 136 0.13 9.52 -5.66
N ALA A 137 -0.06 9.22 -4.38
CA ALA A 137 -0.26 10.22 -3.34
C ALA A 137 1.06 10.88 -2.89
N ASN A 138 2.08 10.09 -2.59
CA ASN A 138 3.25 10.58 -1.86
C ASN A 138 4.41 11.05 -2.75
N LEU A 139 4.68 10.34 -3.85
CA LEU A 139 5.87 10.60 -4.67
C LEU A 139 5.80 11.97 -5.36
N PRO A 140 4.69 12.36 -6.01
CA PRO A 140 4.55 13.70 -6.58
C PRO A 140 4.73 14.83 -5.57
N ALA A 141 4.04 14.74 -4.43
CA ALA A 141 4.12 15.71 -3.34
C ALA A 141 5.54 15.88 -2.79
N LEU A 142 6.24 14.76 -2.56
CA LEU A 142 7.60 14.77 -2.04
C LEU A 142 8.61 15.34 -3.05
N ILE A 143 8.48 14.98 -4.33
CA ILE A 143 9.33 15.55 -5.40
C ILE A 143 9.12 17.06 -5.50
N MET A 144 7.87 17.52 -5.46
CA MET A 144 7.56 18.95 -5.49
C MET A 144 8.19 19.68 -4.29
N LEU A 145 8.05 19.13 -3.08
CA LEU A 145 8.64 19.73 -1.87
C LEU A 145 10.17 19.83 -1.93
N LEU A 146 10.84 18.82 -2.49
CA LEU A 146 12.30 18.76 -2.53
C LEU A 146 12.93 19.54 -3.69
N PHE A 147 12.31 19.53 -4.87
CA PHE A 147 12.94 20.02 -6.10
C PHE A 147 12.23 21.24 -6.72
N TRP A 148 11.00 21.54 -6.33
CA TRP A 148 10.23 22.63 -6.94
C TRP A 148 10.10 23.83 -6.01
N LYS A 149 10.75 24.95 -6.39
CA LYS A 149 10.83 26.17 -5.55
C LYS A 149 9.49 26.87 -5.32
N ARG A 150 8.48 26.62 -6.17
CA ARG A 150 7.14 27.24 -6.07
C ARG A 150 6.10 26.34 -5.42
N THR A 151 6.52 25.36 -4.62
CA THR A 151 5.60 24.43 -3.97
C THR A 151 4.83 25.15 -2.85
N THR A 152 3.50 24.99 -2.86
CA THR A 152 2.61 25.58 -1.85
C THR A 152 1.92 24.48 -1.05
N ALA A 153 1.49 24.78 0.18
CA ALA A 153 0.75 23.83 1.02
C ALA A 153 -0.52 23.32 0.31
N GLN A 154 -1.27 24.22 -0.35
CA GLN A 154 -2.47 23.86 -1.12
C GLN A 154 -2.15 22.96 -2.32
N GLY A 155 -1.05 23.22 -3.03
CA GLY A 155 -0.61 22.37 -4.13
C GLY A 155 -0.20 20.96 -3.69
N VAL A 156 0.44 20.84 -2.54
CA VAL A 156 0.80 19.55 -1.94
C VAL A 156 -0.47 18.77 -1.54
N ILE A 157 -1.40 19.42 -0.84
CA ILE A 157 -2.67 18.79 -0.43
C ILE A 157 -3.45 18.33 -1.68
N ALA A 158 -3.56 19.19 -2.69
CA ALA A 158 -4.25 18.86 -3.94
C ALA A 158 -3.59 17.67 -4.67
N SER A 159 -2.26 17.62 -4.75
CA SER A 159 -1.53 16.49 -5.33
C SER A 159 -1.82 15.19 -4.57
N VAL A 160 -1.70 15.18 -3.24
CA VAL A 160 -1.96 13.99 -2.41
C VAL A 160 -3.39 13.50 -2.59
N VAL A 161 -4.37 14.40 -2.49
CA VAL A 161 -5.79 14.07 -2.61
C VAL A 161 -6.12 13.55 -4.00
N VAL A 162 -5.68 14.24 -5.06
CA VAL A 162 -5.93 13.80 -6.44
C VAL A 162 -5.25 12.46 -6.71
N GLY A 163 -3.99 12.29 -6.31
CA GLY A 163 -3.27 11.03 -6.48
C GLY A 163 -3.96 9.86 -5.79
N MET A 164 -4.41 10.05 -4.55
CA MET A 164 -5.16 9.03 -3.80
C MET A 164 -6.52 8.73 -4.43
N VAL A 165 -7.34 9.75 -4.70
CA VAL A 165 -8.70 9.57 -5.22
C VAL A 165 -8.68 8.96 -6.62
N THR A 166 -7.80 9.44 -7.50
CA THR A 166 -7.73 8.94 -8.88
C THR A 166 -7.18 7.52 -8.96
N SER A 167 -6.20 7.15 -8.12
CA SER A 167 -5.69 5.78 -8.05
C SER A 167 -6.72 4.81 -7.47
N LEU A 168 -7.43 5.18 -6.41
CA LEU A 168 -8.52 4.37 -5.87
C LEU A 168 -9.67 4.22 -6.88
N ALA A 169 -10.10 5.31 -7.50
CA ALA A 169 -11.15 5.27 -8.51
C ALA A 169 -10.74 4.37 -9.69
N TRP A 170 -9.51 4.48 -10.17
CA TRP A 170 -9.01 3.64 -11.25
C TRP A 170 -8.98 2.16 -10.89
N ILE A 171 -8.53 1.82 -9.67
CA ILE A 171 -8.54 0.44 -9.16
C ILE A 171 -9.96 -0.10 -9.11
N LEU A 172 -10.90 0.65 -8.52
CA LEU A 172 -12.30 0.23 -8.40
C LEU A 172 -13.00 0.11 -9.76
N LEU A 173 -12.53 0.84 -10.78
CA LEU A 173 -13.06 0.81 -12.14
C LEU A 173 -12.30 -0.12 -13.09
N SER A 174 -11.32 -0.87 -12.58
CA SER A 174 -10.53 -1.82 -13.36
C SER A 174 -11.26 -3.13 -13.62
N ALA A 175 -10.86 -3.79 -14.71
CA ALA A 175 -11.37 -5.11 -15.09
C ALA A 175 -11.20 -6.16 -13.97
N ASP A 176 -10.11 -6.07 -13.21
CA ASP A 176 -9.85 -6.96 -12.07
C ASP A 176 -10.87 -6.76 -10.95
N SER A 177 -11.22 -5.51 -10.62
CA SER A 177 -12.26 -5.22 -9.63
C SER A 177 -13.64 -5.66 -10.12
N TYR A 178 -13.94 -5.45 -11.40
CA TYR A 178 -15.22 -5.85 -11.98
C TYR A 178 -15.41 -7.36 -11.93
N THR A 179 -14.39 -8.11 -12.33
CA THR A 179 -14.46 -9.58 -12.40
C THR A 179 -14.41 -10.21 -11.00
N ASN A 180 -13.46 -9.79 -10.15
CA ASN A 180 -13.15 -10.49 -8.90
C ASN A 180 -13.93 -9.97 -7.68
N ILE A 181 -14.49 -8.74 -7.74
CA ILE A 181 -15.22 -8.14 -6.62
C ILE A 181 -16.70 -8.02 -6.96
N TYR A 182 -17.03 -7.43 -8.12
CA TYR A 182 -18.42 -7.13 -8.47
C TYR A 182 -19.13 -8.27 -9.21
N GLY A 183 -18.38 -9.26 -9.72
CA GLY A 183 -18.92 -10.34 -10.54
C GLY A 183 -19.45 -9.87 -11.90
N LEU A 184 -18.96 -8.75 -12.40
CA LEU A 184 -19.34 -8.13 -13.68
C LEU A 184 -18.33 -8.50 -14.78
N PRO A 185 -18.75 -8.50 -16.07
CA PRO A 185 -17.85 -8.76 -17.18
C PRO A 185 -16.73 -7.71 -17.26
N ALA A 186 -15.49 -8.16 -17.46
CA ALA A 186 -14.31 -7.31 -17.61
C ALA A 186 -14.45 -6.26 -18.73
N GLU A 187 -15.22 -6.54 -19.77
CA GLU A 187 -15.46 -5.66 -20.92
C GLU A 187 -16.19 -4.37 -20.57
N GLN A 188 -16.91 -4.34 -19.45
CA GLN A 188 -17.61 -3.16 -18.95
C GLN A 188 -16.70 -2.25 -18.10
N ALA A 189 -15.44 -2.65 -17.88
CA ALA A 189 -14.51 -1.86 -17.12
C ALA A 189 -14.22 -0.51 -17.80
N ILE A 190 -14.38 0.56 -17.03
CA ILE A 190 -14.12 1.92 -17.51
C ILE A 190 -12.62 2.16 -17.64
N ALA A 191 -11.82 1.55 -16.76
CA ALA A 191 -10.37 1.69 -16.81
C ALA A 191 -9.76 0.75 -17.86
N PRO A 192 -8.96 1.26 -18.80
CA PRO A 192 -8.41 0.46 -19.91
C PRO A 192 -7.34 -0.55 -19.50
N PHE A 193 -6.76 -0.40 -18.31
CA PHE A 193 -5.77 -1.32 -17.74
C PHE A 193 -5.76 -1.26 -16.22
N SER A 194 -5.31 -2.35 -15.58
CA SER A 194 -5.40 -2.53 -14.13
C SER A 194 -4.33 -1.82 -13.31
N GLN A 195 -3.25 -1.33 -13.93
CA GLN A 195 -2.14 -0.69 -13.23
C GLN A 195 -2.29 0.85 -13.24
N PRO A 196 -2.86 1.48 -12.20
CA PRO A 196 -3.23 2.90 -12.25
C PRO A 196 -2.02 3.85 -12.30
N GLY A 197 -0.88 3.42 -11.74
CA GLY A 197 0.28 4.29 -11.46
C GLY A 197 0.83 5.04 -12.68
N ILE A 198 0.73 4.47 -13.88
CA ILE A 198 1.22 5.12 -15.12
C ILE A 198 0.48 6.43 -15.39
N VAL A 199 -0.79 6.53 -15.00
CA VAL A 199 -1.63 7.71 -15.26
C VAL A 199 -1.80 8.56 -14.02
N THR A 200 -2.00 7.94 -12.86
CA THR A 200 -2.35 8.64 -11.64
C THR A 200 -1.18 9.38 -11.02
N ILE A 201 0.06 8.89 -11.19
CA ILE A 201 1.27 9.58 -10.73
C ILE A 201 1.51 10.88 -11.53
N PRO A 202 1.57 10.87 -12.88
CA PRO A 202 1.67 12.11 -13.65
C PRO A 202 0.52 13.08 -13.40
N LEU A 203 -0.71 12.58 -13.31
CA LEU A 203 -1.90 13.40 -13.07
C LEU A 203 -1.80 14.14 -11.72
N SER A 204 -1.44 13.43 -10.66
CA SER A 204 -1.19 14.00 -9.33
C SER A 204 -0.13 15.10 -9.37
N PHE A 205 0.96 14.86 -10.11
CA PHE A 205 2.03 15.84 -10.27
C PHE A 205 1.57 17.09 -11.03
N ILE A 206 0.86 16.92 -12.15
CA ILE A 206 0.33 18.02 -12.96
C ILE A 206 -0.61 18.89 -12.13
N VAL A 207 -1.56 18.28 -11.40
CA VAL A 207 -2.49 19.04 -10.57
C VAL A 207 -1.75 19.76 -9.45
N GLY A 208 -0.79 19.12 -8.81
CA GLY A 208 0.06 19.75 -7.81
C GLY A 208 0.77 21.00 -8.34
N VAL A 209 1.34 20.93 -9.54
CA VAL A 209 2.02 22.07 -10.20
C VAL A 209 1.03 23.18 -10.51
N ILE A 210 -0.13 22.85 -11.09
CA ILE A 210 -1.16 23.84 -11.46
C ILE A 210 -1.67 24.58 -10.21
N VAL A 211 -2.08 23.85 -9.18
CA VAL A 211 -2.58 24.46 -7.94
C VAL A 211 -1.49 25.26 -7.24
N SER A 212 -0.24 24.77 -7.28
CA SER A 212 0.90 25.51 -6.76
C SER A 212 1.08 26.84 -7.48
N TRP A 213 1.03 26.86 -8.82
CA TRP A 213 1.14 28.12 -9.58
C TRP A 213 0.00 29.09 -9.30
N LEU A 214 -1.24 28.61 -9.23
CA LEU A 214 -2.39 29.44 -8.91
C LEU A 214 -2.31 30.03 -7.49
N THR A 215 -1.67 29.32 -6.55
CA THR A 215 -1.58 29.73 -5.14
C THR A 215 -0.27 30.45 -4.81
N SER A 216 0.75 30.37 -5.67
CA SER A 216 2.09 30.96 -5.47
C SER A 216 2.06 32.47 -5.25
N GLY A 217 1.05 33.16 -5.76
CA GLY A 217 0.88 34.62 -5.59
C GLY A 217 0.40 35.03 -4.18
N SER A 218 -0.07 34.08 -3.36
CA SER A 218 -0.70 34.38 -2.07
C SER A 218 0.20 34.11 -0.85
N THR A 219 1.38 33.51 -1.03
CA THR A 219 2.35 33.28 0.05
C THR A 219 3.23 34.52 0.23
N LYS A 220 2.84 35.43 1.13
CA LYS A 220 3.77 36.43 1.68
C LYS A 220 4.97 35.71 2.33
N PRO A 221 6.20 36.22 2.18
CA PRO A 221 7.36 35.62 2.84
C PRO A 221 7.16 35.67 4.36
N SER A 222 7.36 34.55 5.05
CA SER A 222 7.48 34.53 6.50
C SER A 222 8.66 35.41 6.93
N PRO A 223 8.52 36.27 7.96
CA PRO A 223 9.66 37.01 8.51
C PRO A 223 10.71 36.01 9.01
N GLN A 224 11.98 36.32 8.72
CA GLN A 224 13.15 35.56 9.15
C GLN A 224 13.27 35.51 10.68
#